data_AF-A0A929H430-F1
#
_entry.id   AF-A0A929H430-F1
#
_cell.length_a   1.000
_cell.length_b   1.000
_cell.length_c   1.000
_cell.angle_alpha   90.00
_cell.angle_beta   90.00
_cell.angle_gamma   90.00
#
_symmetry.space_group_name_H-M   'P 1'
#
loop_
_entity.id
_entity.type
_entity.pdbx_description
1 polymer ?
#
loop_
_entity_poly.entity_id
_entity_poly.type
_entity_poly.pdbx_seq_one_letter_code
_entity_poly.pdbx_strand_id
1 'polypeptide(L)' 'MNQTAKLTISLPQKLASFADEVAAEKRISRSKVVSDCLEEYARRRKLAEMEEGYKAMANEHKKFAKMTEGIMLETVPEWK' A
#
# COMPACT_ATOMS: atom_id res chain seq x y z
N MET A 1 0.19 6.40 22.09
CA MET A 1 -0.03 7.86 22.16
C MET A 1 -0.25 8.37 20.74
N ASN A 2 -1.46 8.79 20.40
CA ASN A 2 -1.77 9.36 19.08
C ASN A 2 -1.25 10.82 19.05
N GLN A 3 0.04 11.00 18.76
CA GLN A 3 0.62 12.33 18.65
C GLN A 3 0.07 13.00 17.39
N THR A 4 -0.81 13.98 17.57
CA THR A 4 -1.37 14.77 16.46
C THR A 4 -0.53 16.02 16.27
N ALA A 5 0.11 16.16 15.10
CA ALA A 5 0.83 17.37 14.73
C ALA A 5 -0.12 18.37 14.04
N LYS A 6 -0.11 19.64 14.45
CA LYS A 6 -0.81 20.72 13.74
C LYS A 6 0.07 21.24 12.62
N LEU A 7 -0.51 21.37 11.43
CA LEU A 7 0.17 21.82 10.23
C LEU A 7 -0.68 22.85 9.49
N THR A 8 -0.02 23.86 8.95
CA THR A 8 -0.62 24.84 8.04
C THR A 8 -0.02 24.60 6.66
N ILE A 9 -0.87 24.39 5.65
CA ILE A 9 -0.45 24.09 4.29
C ILE A 9 -1.08 25.09 3.32
N SER A 10 -0.34 25.40 2.26
CA SER A 10 -0.88 26.13 1.12
C SER A 10 -1.48 25.13 0.13
N LEU A 11 -2.71 25.39 -0.34
CA LEU A 11 -3.41 24.56 -1.32
C LEU A 11 -4.00 25.46 -2.41
N PRO A 12 -4.11 24.98 -3.66
CA PRO A 12 -4.91 25.63 -4.67
C PRO A 12 -6.34 25.90 -4.16
N GLN A 13 -6.87 27.09 -4.42
CA GLN A 13 -8.20 27.50 -3.94
C GLN A 13 -9.28 26.49 -4.29
N LYS A 14 -9.25 25.93 -5.51
CA LYS A 14 -10.18 24.91 -5.97
C LYS A 14 -10.17 23.65 -5.08
N LEU A 15 -9.00 23.23 -4.59
CA LEU A 15 -8.89 22.07 -3.71
C LEU A 15 -9.36 22.39 -2.28
N ALA A 16 -9.14 23.61 -1.81
CA ALA A 16 -9.67 24.06 -0.52
C ALA A 16 -11.21 24.07 -0.53
N SER A 17 -11.82 24.63 -1.58
CA SER A 17 -13.28 24.62 -1.78
C SER A 17 -13.85 23.22 -1.90
N PHE A 18 -13.19 22.34 -2.65
CA PHE A 18 -13.61 20.93 -2.74
C PHE A 18 -13.54 20.22 -1.38
N ALA A 19 -12.50 20.47 -0.58
CA ALA A 19 -12.41 19.91 0.77
C ALA A 19 -13.53 20.41 1.68
N ASP A 20 -14.01 21.66 1.49
CA ASP A 20 -15.16 22.20 2.22
C ASP A 20 -16.48 21.54 1.83
N GLU A 21 -16.70 21.31 0.54
CA GLU A 21 -17.88 20.58 0.04
C GLU A 21 -17.94 19.18 0.64
N VAL A 22 -16.84 18.41 0.56
CA VAL A 22 -16.77 17.06 1.12
C VAL A 22 -16.93 17.07 2.64
N ALA A 23 -16.36 18.06 3.34
CA ALA A 23 -16.51 18.21 4.78
C ALA A 23 -17.97 18.44 5.18
N ALA A 24 -18.69 19.28 4.42
CA ALA A 24 -20.11 19.55 4.63
C ALA A 24 -20.98 18.31 4.35
N GLU A 25 -20.77 17.65 3.20
CA GLU A 25 -21.48 16.43 2.81
C GLU A 25 -21.35 15.32 3.87
N LYS A 26 -20.13 15.13 4.38
CA LYS A 26 -19.82 14.07 5.35
C LYS A 26 -19.98 14.48 6.81
N ARG A 27 -20.32 15.75 7.08
CA ARG A 27 -20.42 16.35 8.43
C ARG A 27 -19.16 16.12 9.28
N ILE A 28 -17.99 16.33 8.67
CA ILE A 28 -16.68 16.22 9.32
C ILE A 28 -15.89 17.53 9.14
N SER A 29 -14.77 17.68 9.83
CA SER A 29 -13.92 18.86 9.64
C SER A 29 -13.13 18.78 8.33
N ARG A 30 -12.77 19.95 7.77
CA ARG A 30 -11.82 20.06 6.65
C ARG A 30 -10.51 19.32 6.94
N SER A 31 -10.00 19.41 8.17
CA SER A 31 -8.77 18.70 8.57
C SER A 31 -8.94 17.18 8.53
N LYS A 32 -10.13 16.65 8.86
CA LYS A 32 -10.41 15.21 8.79
C LYS A 32 -10.48 14.73 7.33
N VAL A 33 -11.06 15.52 6.43
CA VAL A 33 -11.02 15.22 4.99
C VAL A 33 -9.58 15.09 4.49
N VAL A 34 -8.72 16.07 4.84
CA VAL A 34 -7.31 16.05 4.43
C VAL A 34 -6.56 14.87 5.06
N SER A 35 -6.80 14.56 6.34
CA SER A 35 -6.15 13.42 6.98
C SER A 35 -6.55 12.09 6.34
N ASP A 36 -7.83 11.92 6.00
CA ASP A 36 -8.34 10.68 5.39
C ASP A 36 -7.76 10.49 3.98
N CYS A 37 -7.62 11.57 3.22
CA CYS A 37 -6.94 11.53 1.91
C CYS A 37 -5.46 11.14 2.04
N LEU A 38 -4.75 11.66 3.05
CA LEU A 38 -3.35 11.32 3.30
C LEU A 38 -3.19 9.87 3.76
N GLU A 39 -4.08 9.38 4.61
CA GLU A 39 -4.09 7.99 5.08
C GLU A 39 -4.34 7.01 3.92
N GLU A 40 -5.32 7.32 3.07
CA GLU A 40 -5.60 6.52 1.87
C GLU A 40 -4.41 6.53 0.89
N TYR A 41 -3.77 7.69 0.69
CA TYR A 41 -2.57 7.78 -0.13
C TYR A 41 -1.41 6.95 0.44
N ALA A 42 -1.16 7.04 1.75
CA ALA A 42 -0.13 6.25 2.43
C ALA A 42 -0.40 4.74 2.29
N ARG A 43 -1.66 4.32 2.45
CA ARG A 43 -2.09 2.92 2.25
C ARG A 43 -1.82 2.44 0.83
N ARG A 44 -2.20 3.23 -0.19
CA ARG A 44 -1.94 2.90 -1.60
C ARG A 44 -0.46 2.79 -1.91
N ARG A 45 0.35 3.72 -1.38
CA ARG A 45 1.80 3.69 -1.55
C ARG A 45 2.41 2.42 -0.95
N LYS A 46 2.03 2.06 0.27
CA LYS A 46 2.49 0.83 0.93
C LYS A 46 2.09 -0.42 0.13
N LEU A 47 0.88 -0.47 -0.40
CA LEU A 47 0.42 -1.58 -1.24
C LEU A 47 1.22 -1.70 -2.54
N ALA A 48 1.54 -0.57 -3.19
CA ALA A 48 2.36 -0.57 -4.40
C ALA A 48 3.79 -1.09 -4.14
N GLU A 49 4.41 -0.67 -3.02
CA GLU A 49 5.72 -1.17 -2.60
C GLU A 49 5.69 -2.68 -2.30
N MET A 50 4.61 -3.17 -1.69
CA MET A 50 4.42 -4.61 -1.45
C MET A 50 4.24 -5.40 -2.75
N GLU A 51 3.51 -4.87 -3.74
CA GLU A 51 3.30 -5.51 -5.03
C GLU A 51 4.63 -5.74 -5.77
N GLU A 52 5.53 -4.74 -5.75
CA GLU A 52 6.87 -4.86 -6.30
C GLU A 52 7.69 -5.95 -5.60
N GLY A 53 7.65 -5.99 -4.26
CA GLY A 53 8.30 -7.02 -3.47
C GLY A 53 7.79 -8.43 -3.77
N TYR A 54 6.46 -8.62 -3.84
CA TYR A 54 5.87 -9.91 -4.19
C TYR A 54 6.24 -10.37 -5.60
N LYS A 55 6.28 -9.46 -6.58
CA LYS A 55 6.73 -9.78 -7.94
C LYS A 55 8.20 -10.20 -7.99
N ALA A 56 9.07 -9.54 -7.21
CA ALA A 56 10.48 -9.91 -7.10
C ALA A 56 10.64 -11.31 -6.48
N MET A 57 9.98 -11.57 -5.35
CA MET A 57 10.02 -12.89 -4.69
C MET A 57 9.44 -14.00 -5.57
N ALA A 58 8.34 -13.76 -6.27
CA ALA A 58 7.76 -14.75 -7.17
C ALA A 58 8.74 -15.16 -8.29
N ASN A 59 9.50 -14.19 -8.82
CA ASN A 59 10.55 -14.48 -9.81
C ASN A 59 11.71 -15.28 -9.23
N GLU A 60 12.14 -14.97 -8.01
CA GLU A 60 13.17 -15.74 -7.31
C GLU A 60 12.71 -17.16 -6.98
N HIS A 61 11.50 -17.32 -6.45
CA HIS A 61 10.89 -18.61 -6.17
C HIS A 61 10.76 -19.45 -7.45
N LYS A 62 10.37 -18.83 -8.57
CA LYS A 62 10.29 -19.51 -9.87
C LYS A 62 11.68 -19.98 -10.36
N LYS A 63 12.71 -19.16 -10.18
CA LYS A 63 14.10 -19.54 -10.52
C LYS A 63 14.60 -20.67 -9.63
N PHE A 64 14.36 -20.56 -8.32
CA PHE A 64 14.74 -21.57 -7.34
C PHE A 64 14.04 -22.90 -7.61
N ALA A 65 12.72 -22.90 -7.82
CA ALA A 65 11.96 -24.10 -8.16
C ALA A 65 12.50 -24.81 -9.41
N LYS A 66 12.83 -24.06 -10.47
CA LYS A 66 13.48 -24.63 -11.67
C LYS A 66 14.86 -25.21 -11.38
N MET A 67 15.65 -24.57 -10.52
CA MET A 67 16.98 -25.04 -10.17
C MET A 67 16.92 -26.32 -9.32
N THR A 68 15.91 -26.45 -8.47
CA THR A 68 15.74 -27.59 -7.56
C THR A 68 14.92 -28.73 -8.15
N GLU A 69 14.20 -28.51 -9.26
CA GLU A 69 13.42 -29.52 -9.99
C GLU A 69 14.27 -30.75 -10.35
N GLY A 70 15.51 -30.54 -10.81
CA GLY A 70 16.44 -31.63 -11.11
C GLY A 70 16.91 -32.42 -9.88
N ILE A 71 17.02 -31.77 -8.72
CA ILE A 71 17.48 -32.38 -7.47
C ILE A 71 16.36 -33.16 -6.78
N MET A 72 15.11 -32.64 -6.84
CA MET A 72 13.95 -33.31 -6.25
C MET A 72 13.63 -34.65 -6.94
N LEU A 73 13.79 -34.75 -8.25
CA LEU A 73 13.61 -36.01 -8.99
C LEU A 73 14.63 -37.09 -8.56
N GLU A 74 15.79 -36.70 -8.03
CA GLU A 74 16.85 -37.62 -7.64
C GLU A 74 16.72 -38.11 -6.18
N THR A 75 16.04 -37.36 -5.31
CA THR A 75 16.08 -37.59 -3.85
C THR A 75 14.75 -37.92 -3.20
N VAL A 76 13.61 -37.71 -3.85
CA VAL A 76 12.30 -38.04 -3.26
C VAL A 76 12.00 -39.52 -3.51
N PRO A 77 11.88 -40.38 -2.47
CA PRO A 77 11.47 -41.77 -2.65
C PRO A 77 10.02 -41.81 -3.12
N GLU A 78 9.67 -42.72 -4.03
CA GLU A 78 8.26 -43.04 -4.30
C GLU A 78 7.63 -43.61 -3.02
N TRP A 79 6.78 -42.84 -2.35
CA TRP A 79 5.93 -43.38 -1.28
C TRP A 79 4.80 -44.17 -1.97
N LYS A 80 4.93 -45.50 -1.97
CA LYS A 80 3.86 -46.44 -2.32
C LYS A 80 2.84 -46.57 -1.19
#